data_AF-A0A843CLE5-F1
#
_entry.id   AF-A0A843CLE5-F1
#
_cell.length_a   1.000
_cell.length_b   1.000
_cell.length_c   1.000
_cell.angle_alpha   90.00
_cell.angle_beta   90.00
_cell.angle_gamma   90.00
#
_symmetry.space_group_name_H-M   'P 1'
#
loop_
_entity.id
_entity.type
_entity.pdbx_description
1 polymer ?
#
loop_
_entity_poly.entity_id
_entity_poly.type
_entity_poly.pdbx_seq_one_letter_code
_entity_poly.pdbx_strand_id
1 'polypeptide(L)'
;MGRRDFVTIQISNENTLVQIHKPEMKGDLVIASAHSRFLIQKGWMGSRKNVPAAYLTGYLAGKKALSKGAKDAIMYSGTRRYTQRMSAALKGIIDAGLAIPAGEESLPSDDRINGEHLKVKNDIAKIKSAIDSEVK
;
A
#
# COMPACT_ATOMS: atom_id res chain seq x y z
N MET A 1 -21.21 14.27 5.84
CA MET A 1 -19.73 14.19 5.75
C MET A 1 -19.34 12.77 6.13
N GLY A 2 -18.72 12.01 5.21
CA GLY A 2 -18.37 10.61 5.49
C GLY A 2 -17.34 10.54 6.62
N ARG A 3 -17.71 9.97 7.77
CA ARG A 3 -16.81 9.76 8.92
C ARG A 3 -15.94 8.50 8.76
N ARG A 4 -15.62 8.13 7.51
CA ARG A 4 -14.81 6.94 7.24
C ARG A 4 -13.35 7.35 7.12
N ASP A 5 -12.48 6.51 7.65
CA ASP A 5 -11.06 6.62 7.40
C ASP A 5 -10.81 6.49 5.89
N PHE A 6 -9.75 7.12 5.40
CA PHE A 6 -9.44 7.10 3.99
C PHE A 6 -7.96 6.88 3.74
N VAL A 7 -7.66 6.23 2.62
CA VAL A 7 -6.31 5.94 2.18
C VAL A 7 -5.94 6.87 1.04
N THR A 8 -4.78 7.52 1.16
CA THR A 8 -4.15 8.21 0.04
C THR A 8 -2.95 7.43 -0.45
N ILE A 9 -2.85 7.24 -1.76
CA ILE A 9 -1.73 6.59 -2.40
C ILE A 9 -1.04 7.61 -3.30
N GLN A 10 0.22 7.88 -3.03
CA GLN A 10 1.03 8.80 -3.80
C GLN A 10 2.21 8.07 -4.46
N ILE A 11 2.23 8.09 -5.79
CA ILE A 11 3.36 7.60 -6.58
C ILE A 11 4.16 8.80 -7.05
N SER A 12 5.44 8.86 -6.68
CA SER A 12 6.38 9.88 -7.14
C SER A 12 7.28 9.34 -8.25
N ASN A 13 8.26 10.13 -8.67
CA ASN A 13 9.23 9.74 -9.69
C ASN A 13 10.10 8.56 -9.26
N GLU A 14 10.22 8.28 -7.97
CA GLU A 14 11.09 7.22 -7.47
C GLU A 14 10.45 6.32 -6.42
N ASN A 15 9.37 6.77 -5.76
CA ASN A 15 8.84 6.11 -4.57
C ASN A 15 7.33 5.98 -4.59
N THR A 16 6.84 5.17 -3.66
CA THR A 16 5.42 5.02 -3.31
C THR A 16 5.26 5.42 -1.84
N LEU A 17 4.26 6.25 -1.56
CA LEU A 17 3.83 6.63 -0.23
C LEU A 17 2.37 6.24 -0.07
N VAL A 18 2.05 5.51 0.99
CA VAL A 18 0.70 5.12 1.37
C VAL A 18 0.44 5.63 2.77
N GLN A 19 -0.68 6.34 2.95
CA GLN A 19 -1.10 6.87 4.23
C GLN A 19 -2.57 6.55 4.46
N ILE A 20 -2.90 6.12 5.67
CA ILE A 20 -4.27 5.97 6.14
C ILE A 20 -4.54 7.13 7.10
N HIS A 21 -5.63 7.83 6.83
CA HIS A 21 -6.03 9.05 7.51
C HIS A 21 -7.37 8.85 8.20
N LYS A 22 -7.50 9.51 9.35
CA LYS A 22 -8.76 9.64 10.08
C LYS A 22 -9.18 11.11 10.06
N PRO A 23 -10.34 11.45 9.51
CA PRO A 23 -10.82 12.83 9.50
C PRO A 23 -11.23 13.27 10.90
N GLU A 24 -10.63 14.34 11.42
CA GLU A 24 -11.02 14.97 12.69
C GLU A 24 -11.38 16.45 12.50
N MET A 25 -12.07 17.04 13.49
CA MET A 25 -12.52 18.44 13.41
C MET A 25 -11.34 19.45 13.30
N LYS A 26 -10.16 19.08 13.81
CA LYS A 26 -8.94 19.90 13.74
C LYS A 26 -8.15 19.71 12.44
N GLY A 27 -8.53 18.74 11.62
CA GLY A 27 -7.80 18.32 10.42
C GLY A 27 -7.64 16.79 10.36
N ASP A 28 -7.05 16.32 9.27
CA ASP A 28 -6.84 14.89 9.06
C ASP A 28 -5.66 14.38 9.88
N LEU A 29 -5.88 13.30 10.64
CA LEU A 29 -4.86 12.61 11.41
C LEU A 29 -4.31 11.43 10.62
N VAL A 30 -3.00 11.41 10.38
CA VAL A 30 -2.33 10.24 9.77
C VAL A 30 -2.18 9.14 10.83
N ILE A 31 -3.05 8.14 10.80
CA ILE A 31 -2.96 7.01 11.72
C ILE A 31 -1.84 6.05 11.32
N ALA A 32 -1.64 5.78 10.03
CA ALA A 32 -0.59 4.88 9.56
C ALA A 32 0.03 5.38 8.27
N SER A 33 1.34 5.10 8.10
CA SER A 33 2.11 5.53 6.94
C SER A 33 3.19 4.51 6.59
N ALA A 34 3.39 4.29 5.28
CA ALA A 34 4.48 3.52 4.73
C ALA A 34 5.05 4.22 3.50
N HIS A 35 6.38 4.28 3.44
CA HIS A 35 7.11 4.84 2.31
C HIS A 35 8.07 3.78 1.76
N SER A 36 8.06 3.55 0.45
CA SER A 36 8.77 2.44 -0.22
C SER A 36 10.29 2.44 -0.07
N ARG A 37 10.88 3.41 0.63
CA ARG A 37 12.29 3.39 1.06
C ARG A 37 12.60 2.28 2.06
N PHE A 38 11.61 1.80 2.81
CA PHE A 38 11.82 0.66 3.73
C PHE A 38 12.31 -0.59 2.98
N LEU A 39 11.94 -0.74 1.71
CA LEU A 39 12.37 -1.85 0.86
C LEU A 39 13.89 -1.92 0.71
N ILE A 40 14.60 -0.78 0.75
CA ILE A 40 16.07 -0.73 0.66
C ILE A 40 16.68 -1.50 1.85
N GLN A 41 16.14 -1.30 3.04
CA GLN A 41 16.59 -1.99 4.26
C GLN A 41 16.27 -3.49 4.23
N LYS A 42 15.37 -3.92 3.34
CA LYS A 42 14.98 -5.32 3.13
C LYS A 42 15.67 -5.96 1.93
N GLY A 43 16.71 -5.33 1.38
CA GLY A 43 17.50 -5.87 0.26
C GLY A 43 16.84 -5.74 -1.11
N TRP A 44 15.91 -4.80 -1.28
CA TRP A 44 15.25 -4.56 -2.57
C TRP A 44 16.20 -3.94 -3.60
N MET A 45 16.40 -4.64 -4.71
CA MET A 45 17.32 -4.24 -5.78
C MET A 45 16.62 -3.58 -6.97
N GLY A 46 15.28 -3.52 -6.95
CA GLY A 46 14.46 -2.98 -8.04
C GLY A 46 14.02 -1.53 -7.85
N SER A 47 13.20 -1.05 -8.81
CA SER A 47 12.52 0.23 -8.65
C SER A 47 11.57 0.23 -7.45
N ARG A 48 11.56 1.31 -6.67
CA ARG A 48 10.71 1.48 -5.47
C ARG A 48 9.32 2.04 -5.79
N LYS A 49 8.99 2.20 -7.07
CA LYS A 49 7.68 2.66 -7.57
C LYS A 49 7.01 1.68 -8.53
N ASN A 50 7.59 0.50 -8.76
CA ASN A 50 6.97 -0.51 -9.62
C ASN A 50 5.76 -1.16 -8.92
N VAL A 51 5.03 -2.01 -9.65
CA VAL A 51 3.83 -2.69 -9.15
C VAL A 51 4.12 -3.49 -7.86
N PRO A 52 5.15 -4.36 -7.81
CA PRO A 52 5.49 -5.10 -6.59
C PRO A 52 5.85 -4.20 -5.39
N ALA A 53 6.64 -3.15 -5.61
CA ALA A 53 7.04 -2.22 -4.55
C ALA A 53 5.86 -1.42 -4.00
N ALA A 54 4.93 -1.01 -4.87
CA ALA A 54 3.71 -0.34 -4.48
C ALA A 54 2.82 -1.28 -3.64
N TYR A 55 2.65 -2.53 -4.07
CA TYR A 55 1.93 -3.56 -3.31
C TYR A 55 2.51 -3.75 -1.91
N LEU A 56 3.82 -3.99 -1.78
CA LEU A 56 4.47 -4.18 -0.48
C LEU A 56 4.37 -2.95 0.43
N THR A 57 4.40 -1.75 -0.16
CA THR A 57 4.23 -0.50 0.60
C THR A 57 2.79 -0.37 1.11
N GLY A 58 1.81 -0.73 0.29
CA GLY A 58 0.41 -0.82 0.71
C GLY A 58 0.20 -1.85 1.83
N TYR A 59 0.79 -3.03 1.68
CA TYR A 59 0.72 -4.10 2.69
C TYR A 59 1.27 -3.64 4.05
N LEU A 60 2.45 -3.00 4.06
CA LEU A 60 3.03 -2.44 5.28
C LEU A 60 2.14 -1.37 5.90
N ALA A 61 1.56 -0.46 5.10
CA ALA A 61 0.67 0.57 5.61
C ALA A 61 -0.60 -0.05 6.21
N GLY A 62 -1.20 -1.03 5.54
CA GLY A 62 -2.38 -1.75 6.01
C GLY A 62 -2.14 -2.45 7.34
N LYS A 63 -1.03 -3.19 7.48
CA LYS A 63 -0.66 -3.82 8.76
C LYS A 63 -0.51 -2.81 9.89
N LYS A 64 0.18 -1.69 9.64
CA LYS A 64 0.33 -0.60 10.63
C LYS A 64 -1.00 0.07 10.99
N ALA A 65 -1.95 0.11 10.06
CA ALA A 65 -3.30 0.62 10.32
C ALA A 65 -4.09 -0.35 11.21
N LEU A 66 -4.04 -1.65 10.91
CA LEU A 66 -4.70 -2.69 11.71
C LEU A 66 -4.16 -2.74 13.15
N SER A 67 -2.84 -2.64 13.34
CA SER A 67 -2.23 -2.60 14.68
C SER A 67 -2.65 -1.36 15.49
N LYS A 68 -3.17 -0.33 14.81
CA LYS A 68 -3.74 0.89 15.41
C LYS A 68 -5.26 0.88 15.48
N GLY A 69 -5.91 -0.24 15.16
CA GLY A 69 -7.35 -0.45 15.29
C GLY A 69 -8.20 0.06 14.13
N ALA A 70 -7.60 0.42 12.98
CA ALA A 70 -8.37 0.71 11.77
C ALA A 70 -9.10 -0.55 11.29
N LYS A 71 -10.32 -0.41 10.79
CA LYS A 71 -11.15 -1.56 10.35
C LYS A 71 -11.50 -1.49 8.87
N ASP A 72 -11.96 -0.31 8.45
CA ASP A 72 -12.28 -0.02 7.06
C ASP A 72 -11.63 1.30 6.64
N ALA A 73 -11.49 1.48 5.33
CA ALA A 73 -11.15 2.76 4.75
C ALA A 73 -11.67 2.88 3.32
N ILE A 74 -11.74 4.09 2.81
CA ILE A 74 -12.03 4.36 1.39
C ILE A 74 -10.79 4.89 0.67
N MET A 75 -10.57 4.50 -0.57
CA MET A 75 -9.48 5.08 -1.35
C MET A 75 -9.84 6.50 -1.79
N TYR A 76 -8.95 7.45 -1.50
CA TYR A 76 -9.05 8.84 -1.97
C TYR A 76 -7.86 9.16 -2.89
N SER A 77 -8.13 9.30 -4.19
CA SER A 77 -7.13 9.66 -5.20
C SER A 77 -6.97 11.17 -5.41
N GLY A 78 -7.90 11.97 -4.86
CA GLY A 78 -8.00 13.39 -5.18
C GLY A 78 -8.12 13.60 -6.70
N THR A 79 -7.30 14.52 -7.24
CA THR A 79 -7.25 14.85 -8.68
C THR A 79 -6.38 13.90 -9.51
N ARG A 80 -5.76 12.89 -8.89
CA ARG A 80 -4.82 12.00 -9.58
C ARG A 80 -5.56 10.92 -10.36
N ARG A 81 -5.06 10.62 -11.55
CA ARG A 81 -5.54 9.48 -12.35
C ARG A 81 -5.26 8.16 -11.63
N TYR A 82 -6.27 7.30 -11.56
CA TYR A 82 -6.11 5.93 -11.08
C TYR A 82 -5.16 5.15 -12.00
N THR A 83 -4.13 4.53 -11.43
CA THR A 83 -3.11 3.78 -12.19
C THR A 83 -2.92 2.39 -11.61
N GLN A 84 -2.34 1.48 -12.40
CA GLN A 84 -2.04 0.12 -11.94
C GLN A 84 -1.11 0.03 -10.72
N ARG A 85 -0.27 1.05 -10.50
CA ARG A 85 0.58 1.11 -9.30
C ARG A 85 -0.23 1.48 -8.06
N MET A 86 -1.23 2.35 -8.23
CA MET A 86 -2.17 2.66 -7.16
C MET A 86 -3.06 1.47 -6.84
N SER A 87 -3.56 0.76 -7.86
CA SER A 87 -4.34 -0.48 -7.64
C SER A 87 -3.52 -1.58 -6.98
N ALA A 88 -2.21 -1.70 -7.29
CA ALA A 88 -1.31 -2.62 -6.61
C ALA A 88 -1.14 -2.29 -5.11
N ALA A 89 -0.91 -1.01 -4.78
CA ALA A 89 -0.86 -0.57 -3.39
C ALA A 89 -2.18 -0.80 -2.67
N LEU A 90 -3.32 -0.56 -3.33
CA LEU A 90 -4.65 -0.85 -2.81
C LEU A 90 -4.84 -2.34 -2.49
N LYS A 91 -4.46 -3.21 -3.43
CA LYS A 91 -4.47 -4.68 -3.25
C LYS A 91 -3.63 -5.09 -2.05
N GLY A 92 -2.45 -4.50 -1.87
CA GLY A 92 -1.60 -4.76 -0.71
C GLY A 92 -2.28 -4.42 0.63
N ILE A 93 -3.03 -3.32 0.68
CA ILE A 93 -3.76 -2.92 1.89
C ILE A 93 -4.91 -3.90 2.19
N ILE A 94 -5.64 -4.32 1.15
CA ILE A 94 -6.72 -5.30 1.25
C ILE A 94 -6.16 -6.64 1.77
N ASP A 95 -5.07 -7.12 1.18
CA ASP A 95 -4.41 -8.37 1.57
C ASP A 95 -3.78 -8.31 2.97
N ALA A 96 -3.50 -7.11 3.49
CA ALA A 96 -3.09 -6.94 4.88
C ALA A 96 -4.23 -7.22 5.87
N GLY A 97 -5.49 -7.06 5.42
CA GLY A 97 -6.71 -7.31 6.17
C GLY A 97 -7.61 -6.08 6.37
N LEU A 98 -7.26 -4.91 5.82
CA LEU A 98 -8.09 -3.71 5.96
C LEU A 98 -9.20 -3.72 4.91
N ALA A 99 -10.46 -3.53 5.34
CA ALA A 99 -11.60 -3.56 4.44
C ALA A 99 -11.65 -2.27 3.59
N ILE A 100 -11.41 -2.40 2.28
CA ILE A 100 -11.54 -1.29 1.33
C ILE A 100 -12.42 -1.73 0.16
N PRO A 101 -13.46 -0.97 -0.21
CA PRO A 101 -14.26 -1.28 -1.38
C PRO A 101 -13.42 -1.13 -2.66
N ALA A 102 -13.20 -2.24 -3.36
CA ALA A 102 -12.54 -2.29 -4.66
C ALA A 102 -13.15 -3.42 -5.50
N GLY A 103 -13.35 -3.19 -6.79
CA GLY A 103 -13.74 -4.26 -7.72
C GLY A 103 -12.53 -5.13 -8.06
N GLU A 104 -12.65 -6.45 -8.00
CA GLU A 104 -11.54 -7.38 -8.24
C GLU A 104 -10.90 -7.19 -9.63
N GLU A 105 -11.72 -6.88 -10.64
CA GLU A 105 -11.25 -6.58 -12.01
C GLU A 105 -10.33 -5.36 -12.12
N SER A 106 -10.39 -4.45 -11.13
CA SER A 106 -9.56 -3.25 -11.10
C SER A 106 -8.15 -3.50 -10.53
N LEU A 107 -7.96 -4.64 -9.87
CA LEU A 107 -6.73 -5.00 -9.19
C LEU A 107 -5.79 -5.74 -10.17
N PRO A 108 -4.46 -5.59 -10.01
CA PRO A 108 -3.51 -6.30 -10.86
C PRO A 108 -3.51 -7.80 -10.54
N SER A 109 -3.20 -8.62 -11.53
CA SER A 109 -3.01 -10.07 -11.34
C SER A 109 -1.82 -10.39 -10.43
N ASP A 110 -1.87 -11.56 -9.80
CA ASP A 110 -0.82 -12.03 -8.89
C ASP A 110 0.53 -12.15 -9.58
N ASP A 111 0.59 -12.61 -10.84
CA ASP A 111 1.82 -12.66 -11.66
C ASP A 111 2.50 -11.28 -11.75
N ARG A 112 1.68 -10.23 -11.85
CA ARG A 112 2.17 -8.85 -11.94
C ARG A 112 2.63 -8.34 -10.58
N ILE A 113 1.95 -8.71 -9.51
CA ILE A 113 2.37 -8.41 -8.13
C ILE A 113 3.69 -9.12 -7.81
N ASN A 114 3.85 -10.36 -8.27
CA ASN A 114 5.06 -11.17 -8.15
C ASN A 114 6.22 -10.68 -9.04
N GLY A 115 5.94 -9.72 -9.93
CA GLY A 115 6.98 -9.08 -10.73
C GLY A 115 7.50 -9.96 -11.86
N GLU A 116 6.73 -10.92 -12.37
CA GLU A 116 7.16 -11.83 -13.45
C GLU A 116 7.58 -11.08 -14.73
N HIS A 117 6.94 -9.94 -14.98
CA HIS A 117 7.24 -9.02 -16.08
C HIS A 117 8.54 -8.21 -15.89
N LEU A 118 9.22 -8.32 -14.74
CA LEU A 118 10.43 -7.55 -14.44
C LEU A 118 11.69 -8.37 -14.68
N LYS A 119 12.71 -7.71 -15.23
CA LYS A 119 14.06 -8.31 -15.39
C LYS A 119 14.75 -8.54 -14.04
N VAL A 120 14.57 -7.61 -13.10
CA VAL A 120 15.12 -7.70 -11.74
C VAL A 120 14.05 -8.30 -10.83
N LYS A 121 14.20 -9.58 -10.52
CA LYS A 121 13.32 -10.29 -9.57
C LYS A 121 13.73 -9.94 -8.14
N ASN A 122 12.74 -9.78 -7.28
CA ASN A 122 12.93 -9.57 -5.84
C ASN A 122 12.03 -10.56 -5.09
N ASP A 123 12.47 -11.04 -3.92
CA ASP A 123 11.69 -11.97 -3.11
C ASP A 123 10.58 -11.27 -2.33
N ILE A 124 9.42 -11.14 -2.97
CA ILE A 124 8.25 -10.47 -2.41
C ILE A 124 7.70 -11.23 -1.20
N ALA A 125 7.66 -12.56 -1.27
CA ALA A 125 7.20 -13.41 -0.17
C ALA A 125 8.07 -13.26 1.10
N LYS A 126 9.39 -13.16 0.93
CA LYS A 126 10.34 -12.93 2.03
C LYS A 126 10.10 -11.58 2.70
N ILE A 127 9.91 -10.52 1.90
CA ILE A 127 9.65 -9.17 2.43
C ILE A 127 8.28 -9.10 3.09
N LYS A 128 7.25 -9.73 2.50
CA LYS A 128 5.91 -9.82 3.09
C LYS A 128 5.95 -10.46 4.47
N SER A 129 6.63 -11.61 4.59
CA SER A 129 6.84 -12.30 5.87
C SER A 129 7.63 -11.45 6.88
N ALA A 130 8.63 -10.70 6.41
CA ALA A 130 9.36 -9.77 7.26
C ALA A 130 8.47 -8.64 7.79
N ILE A 131 7.54 -8.12 6.99
CA ILE A 131 6.55 -7.11 7.41
C ILE A 131 5.65 -7.69 8.51
N ASP A 132 5.16 -8.92 8.34
CA ASP A 132 4.31 -9.59 9.33
C ASP A 132 5.04 -9.79 10.68
N SER A 133 6.36 -10.00 10.66
CA SER A 133 7.14 -10.12 11.90
C SER A 133 7.37 -8.79 12.63
N GLU A 134 7.41 -7.67 11.90
CA GLU A 134 7.68 -6.34 12.44
C GLU A 134 6.43 -5.66 13.00
N VAL A 135 5.28 -5.90 12.37
CA VAL A 135 4.01 -5.29 12.76
C VAL A 135 3.15 -6.35 13.44
N LYS A 136 3.29 -6.42 14.77
CA LYS A 136 2.43 -7.21 15.65
C LYS A 136 1.17 -6.44 16.06
#